data_AF-A0A954ZQD1-F1
#
_entry.id   AF-A0A954ZQD1-F1
#
_cell.length_a   1.000
_cell.length_b   1.000
_cell.length_c   1.000
_cell.angle_alpha   90.00
_cell.angle_beta   90.00
_cell.angle_gamma   90.00
#
_symmetry.space_group_name_H-M   'P 1'
#
loop_
_entity.id
_entity.type
_entity.pdbx_description
1 polymer ?
#
loop_
_entity_poly.entity_id
_entity_poly.type
_entity_poly.pdbx_seq_one_letter_code
_entity_poly.pdbx_strand_id
1 'polypeptide(L)'
;MDPSRTQNYAEQVQAFRLKMRQINDRPRGPIASAVHLLLTLIILVALLVLIIPIIALLLLFGIGFFIYLKLRRLFGGLHKPNAHVGPVRTDGRENVRVIDRD
;
A
#
# COMPACT_ATOMS: atom_id res chain seq x y z
N MET A 1 -19.77 3.47 -58.26
CA MET A 1 -20.24 3.16 -56.89
C MET A 1 -21.57 3.87 -56.71
N ASP A 2 -22.63 3.14 -56.38
CA ASP A 2 -23.99 3.65 -56.33
C ASP A 2 -24.23 4.40 -55.01
N PRO A 3 -24.41 5.74 -55.02
CA PRO A 3 -24.52 6.56 -53.80
C PRO A 3 -25.77 6.24 -52.97
N SER A 4 -26.77 5.60 -53.57
CA SER A 4 -27.97 5.13 -52.88
C SER A 4 -27.67 3.98 -51.92
N ARG A 5 -26.72 3.09 -52.25
CA ARG A 5 -26.36 1.94 -51.42
C ARG A 5 -25.54 2.33 -50.20
N THR A 6 -24.69 3.35 -50.33
CA THR A 6 -23.88 3.86 -49.22
C THR A 6 -24.72 4.61 -48.18
N GLN A 7 -25.75 5.33 -48.62
CA GLN A 7 -26.73 5.99 -47.73
C GLN A 7 -27.54 4.97 -46.91
N ASN A 8 -28.10 3.96 -47.58
CA ASN A 8 -28.84 2.88 -46.91
C ASN A 8 -28.00 2.12 -45.87
N TYR A 9 -26.72 1.88 -46.17
CA TYR A 9 -25.80 1.23 -45.24
C TYR A 9 -25.51 2.12 -44.02
N ALA A 10 -25.28 3.42 -44.24
CA ALA A 10 -25.05 4.38 -43.15
C ALA A 10 -26.25 4.47 -42.20
N GLU A 11 -27.48 4.49 -42.73
CA GLU A 11 -28.71 4.51 -41.94
C GLU A 11 -28.89 3.22 -41.11
N GLN A 12 -28.61 2.05 -41.69
CA GLN A 12 -28.67 0.78 -40.95
C GLN A 12 -27.67 0.73 -39.80
N VAL A 13 -26.44 1.20 -40.02
CA VAL A 13 -25.42 1.26 -38.97
C VAL A 13 -25.81 2.23 -37.86
N GLN A 14 -26.40 3.38 -38.20
CA GLN A 14 -26.90 4.34 -37.20
C GLN A 14 -28.06 3.76 -36.40
N ALA A 15 -29.05 3.13 -37.06
CA ALA A 15 -30.17 2.47 -36.39
C ALA A 15 -29.70 1.35 -35.45
N PHE A 16 -28.70 0.58 -35.86
CA PHE A 16 -28.11 -0.46 -35.02
C PHE A 16 -27.39 0.12 -33.80
N ARG A 17 -26.61 1.19 -33.97
CA ARG A 17 -25.96 1.91 -32.86
C ARG A 17 -26.97 2.49 -31.86
N LEU A 18 -28.08 3.03 -32.35
CA LEU A 18 -29.16 3.57 -31.50
C LEU A 18 -29.83 2.46 -30.70
N LYS A 19 -30.12 1.30 -31.31
CA LYS A 19 -30.65 0.13 -30.60
C LYS A 19 -29.70 -0.39 -29.52
N MET A 20 -28.40 -0.43 -29.82
CA MET A 20 -27.38 -0.83 -28.82
C MET A 20 -27.32 0.13 -27.64
N ARG A 21 -27.40 1.45 -27.87
CA ARG A 21 -27.48 2.44 -26.78
C ARG A 21 -28.73 2.25 -25.93
N GLN A 22 -29.89 2.06 -26.54
CA GLN A 22 -31.15 1.83 -25.80
C GLN A 22 -31.10 0.58 -24.92
N ILE A 23 -30.38 -0.47 -25.32
CA ILE A 23 -30.21 -1.67 -24.51
C ILE A 23 -29.29 -1.40 -23.31
N ASN A 24 -28.22 -0.64 -23.50
CA ASN A 24 -27.29 -0.27 -22.43
C ASN A 24 -27.89 0.75 -21.45
N ASP A 25 -28.71 1.66 -21.95
CA ASP A 25 -29.37 2.72 -21.16
C ASP A 25 -30.65 2.23 -20.48
N ARG A 26 -31.07 0.98 -20.72
CA ARG A 26 -32.21 0.41 -20.00
C ARG A 26 -31.86 0.34 -18.52
N PRO A 27 -32.64 1.01 -17.65
CA PRO A 27 -32.41 0.95 -16.21
C PRO A 27 -32.49 -0.52 -15.80
N ARG A 28 -31.41 -1.02 -15.18
CA ARG A 28 -31.40 -2.35 -14.58
C ARG A 28 -32.58 -2.40 -13.61
N GLY A 29 -33.44 -3.40 -13.75
CA GLY A 29 -34.61 -3.53 -12.89
C GLY A 29 -34.19 -3.53 -11.40
N PRO A 30 -35.10 -3.15 -10.48
CA PRO A 30 -34.78 -2.96 -9.07
C PRO A 30 -34.12 -4.18 -8.41
N ILE A 31 -34.49 -5.39 -8.87
CA ILE A 31 -33.91 -6.65 -8.43
C ILE A 31 -32.44 -6.79 -8.87
N ALA A 32 -32.14 -6.44 -10.12
CA ALA A 32 -30.77 -6.51 -10.64
C ALA A 32 -29.85 -5.50 -9.91
N SER A 33 -30.34 -4.30 -9.59
CA SER A 33 -29.58 -3.35 -8.77
C SER A 33 -29.34 -3.85 -7.35
N ALA A 34 -30.33 -4.48 -6.71
CA ALA A 34 -30.19 -5.03 -5.37
C ALA A 34 -29.14 -6.16 -5.32
N VAL A 35 -29.15 -7.06 -6.31
CA VAL A 35 -28.15 -8.14 -6.42
C VAL A 35 -26.75 -7.57 -6.66
N HIS A 36 -26.62 -6.55 -7.51
CA HIS A 36 -25.34 -5.89 -7.72
C HIS A 36 -24.81 -5.24 -6.43
N LEU A 37 -25.65 -4.51 -5.70
CA LEU A 37 -25.26 -3.89 -4.42
C LEU A 37 -24.80 -4.94 -3.41
N LEU A 38 -25.53 -6.05 -3.30
CA LEU A 38 -25.17 -7.15 -2.40
C LEU A 38 -23.81 -7.77 -2.78
N LEU A 39 -23.59 -8.04 -4.07
CA LEU A 39 -22.30 -8.55 -4.57
C LEU A 39 -21.16 -7.56 -4.31
N THR A 40 -21.37 -6.27 -4.57
CA THR A 40 -20.37 -5.22 -4.32
C THR A 40 -20.02 -5.16 -2.83
N LEU A 41 -21.01 -5.26 -1.94
CA LEU A 41 -20.79 -5.28 -0.50
C LEU A 41 -19.97 -6.50 -0.06
N ILE A 42 -20.29 -7.69 -0.56
CA ILE A 42 -19.54 -8.92 -0.25
C ILE A 42 -18.08 -8.79 -0.70
N ILE A 43 -17.85 -8.30 -1.93
CA ILE A 43 -16.50 -8.09 -2.46
C ILE A 43 -15.73 -7.08 -1.61
N LEU A 44 -16.38 -5.99 -1.21
CA LEU A 44 -15.77 -4.97 -0.36
C LEU A 44 -15.34 -5.54 0.99
N VAL A 45 -16.21 -6.32 1.65
CA VAL A 45 -15.91 -6.97 2.92
C VAL A 45 -14.79 -7.99 2.76
N ALA A 46 -14.83 -8.81 1.71
CA ALA A 46 -13.77 -9.78 1.43
C ALA A 46 -12.41 -9.10 1.21
N LEU A 47 -12.38 -7.98 0.46
CA LEU A 47 -11.18 -7.18 0.27
C LEU A 47 -10.68 -6.57 1.57
N LEU A 48 -11.56 -6.03 2.42
CA LEU A 48 -11.19 -5.50 3.74
C LEU A 48 -10.54 -6.58 4.60
N VAL A 49 -11.14 -7.77 4.67
CA VAL A 49 -10.60 -8.90 5.44
C VAL A 49 -9.23 -9.34 4.91
N LEU A 50 -8.95 -9.20 3.62
CA LEU A 50 -7.65 -9.51 3.03
C LEU A 50 -6.62 -8.39 3.24
N ILE A 51 -7.01 -7.13 3.03
CA ILE A 51 -6.11 -5.98 3.03
C ILE A 51 -5.69 -5.60 4.46
N ILE A 52 -6.62 -5.61 5.42
CA ILE A 52 -6.34 -5.26 6.82
C ILE A 52 -5.18 -6.07 7.42
N PRO A 53 -5.16 -7.42 7.35
CA PRO A 53 -4.06 -8.20 7.92
C PRO A 53 -2.75 -7.95 7.19
N ILE A 54 -2.76 -7.73 5.87
CA ILE A 54 -1.56 -7.38 5.10
C ILE A 54 -0.97 -6.06 5.61
N ILE A 55 -1.81 -5.02 5.77
CA ILE A 55 -1.38 -3.72 6.32
C ILE A 55 -0.85 -3.88 7.74
N ALA A 56 -1.54 -4.63 8.60
CA ALA A 56 -1.11 -4.87 9.97
C ALA A 56 0.25 -5.56 10.02
N LEU A 57 0.49 -6.54 9.14
CA LEU A 57 1.74 -7.28 9.04
C LEU A 57 2.88 -6.37 8.56
N LEU A 58 2.64 -5.53 7.55
CA LEU A 58 3.60 -4.52 7.11
C LEU A 58 3.95 -3.51 8.22
N LEU A 59 2.97 -3.06 9.00
CA LEU A 59 3.21 -2.19 10.14
C LEU A 59 4.03 -2.88 11.23
N LEU A 60 3.71 -4.14 11.55
CA LEU A 60 4.46 -4.93 12.52
C LEU A 60 5.93 -5.07 12.11
N PHE A 61 6.18 -5.44 10.85
CA PHE A 61 7.55 -5.53 10.32
C PHE A 61 8.24 -4.17 10.27
N GLY A 62 7.52 -3.11 9.88
CA GLY A 62 8.06 -1.75 9.85
C GLY A 62 8.50 -1.25 11.23
N ILE A 63 7.68 -1.47 12.26
CA ILE A 63 7.98 -1.12 13.65
C ILE A 63 9.15 -1.98 14.16
N GLY A 64 9.11 -3.30 13.95
CA GLY A 64 10.19 -4.20 14.35
C GLY A 64 11.52 -3.83 13.71
N PHE A 65 11.52 -3.52 12.41
CA PHE A 65 12.70 -3.07 11.68
C PHE A 65 13.20 -1.71 12.15
N PHE A 66 12.30 -0.77 12.46
CA PHE A 66 12.66 0.52 13.02
C PHE A 66 13.36 0.37 14.39
N ILE A 67 12.82 -0.47 15.26
CA ILE A 67 13.43 -0.79 16.56
C ILE A 67 14.78 -1.45 16.36
N TYR A 68 14.88 -2.43 15.46
CA TYR A 68 16.14 -3.10 15.13
C TYR A 68 17.21 -2.11 14.65
N LEU A 69 16.87 -1.21 13.73
CA LEU A 69 17.80 -0.17 13.27
C LEU A 69 18.22 0.77 14.41
N LYS A 70 17.29 1.14 15.29
CA LYS A 70 17.57 1.99 16.45
C LYS A 70 18.54 1.31 17.41
N LEU A 71 18.32 0.04 17.73
CA LEU A 71 19.21 -0.77 18.57
C LEU A 71 20.58 -0.94 17.89
N ARG A 72 20.60 -1.33 16.61
CA ARG A 72 21.85 -1.51 15.86
C ARG A 72 22.69 -0.23 15.82
N ARG A 73 22.08 0.96 15.71
CA ARG A 73 22.80 2.24 15.78
C ARG A 73 23.41 2.49 17.16
N LEU A 74 22.71 2.14 18.24
CA LEU A 74 23.22 2.27 19.61
C LEU A 74 24.38 1.30 19.87
N PHE A 75 24.24 0.03 19.45
CA PHE A 75 25.28 -1.00 19.65
C PHE A 75 26.44 -0.92 18.64
N GLY A 76 26.23 -0.34 17.46
CA GLY A 76 27.29 -0.11 16.48
C GLY A 76 28.37 0.88 16.95
N GLY A 77 28.07 1.68 17.98
CA GLY A 77 29.04 2.55 18.65
C GLY A 77 30.07 1.79 19.49
N LEU A 78 29.75 0.59 20.00
CA LEU A 78 30.60 -0.18 20.93
C LEU A 78 31.82 -0.86 20.29
N HIS A 79 31.88 -0.96 18.95
CA HIS A 79 33.04 -1.54 18.24
C HIS A 79 34.17 -0.54 17.99
N LYS A 80 34.04 0.72 18.44
CA LYS A 80 35.12 1.70 18.36
C LYS A 80 35.96 1.63 19.65
N PRO A 81 37.31 1.62 19.56
CA PRO A 81 38.21 1.57 20.72
C PRO A 81 38.21 2.85 21.60
N ASN A 82 37.15 3.66 21.54
CA ASN A 82 36.94 4.88 22.33
C ASN A 82 35.43 5.19 22.52
N ALA A 83 34.59 4.15 22.47
CA ALA A 83 33.15 4.30 22.60
C ALA A 83 32.77 4.76 24.02
N HIS A 84 32.05 5.88 24.13
CA HIS A 84 31.40 6.22 25.40
C HIS A 84 30.06 5.50 25.46
N VAL A 85 29.83 4.76 26.53
CA VAL A 85 28.53 4.15 26.83
C VAL A 85 28.00 4.87 28.05
N GLY A 86 27.16 5.89 27.83
CA GLY A 86 26.72 6.78 28.91
C GLY A 86 27.87 7.65 29.44
N PRO A 87 27.99 7.89 30.76
CA PRO A 87 29.02 8.75 31.35
C PRO A 87 30.40 8.06 31.49
N VAL A 88 30.55 6.82 31.03
CA VAL A 88 31.77 6.02 31.26
C VAL A 88 32.43 5.68 29.93
N ARG A 89 33.71 6.05 29.78
CA ARG A 89 34.58 5.58 28.69
C ARG A 89 34.86 4.09 28.90
N THR A 90 34.62 3.25 27.89
CA THR A 90 34.98 1.82 27.96
C THR A 90 36.48 1.57 27.86
N ASP A 91 37.24 2.54 27.35
CA ASP A 91 38.70 2.53 27.42
C ASP A 91 39.08 3.01 28.82
N GLY A 92 39.46 2.09 29.73
CA GLY A 92 39.74 2.31 31.16
C GLY A 92 40.93 3.25 31.47
N ARG A 93 41.28 4.10 30.50
CA ARG A 93 42.40 5.04 30.46
C ARG A 93 42.19 6.26 31.37
N GLU A 94 40.96 6.51 31.84
CA GLU A 94 40.68 7.55 32.85
C GLU A 94 41.13 7.15 34.26
N ASN A 95 41.31 5.85 34.55
CA ASN A 95 41.82 5.37 35.84
C ASN A 95 43.36 5.44 35.95
N VAL A 96 44.05 5.89 34.89
CA VAL A 96 45.50 6.12 34.89
C VAL A 96 45.79 7.62 34.98
N ARG A 97 45.06 8.35 35.83
CA ARG A 97 45.61 9.58 36.38
C ARG A 97 46.65 9.17 37.40
N VAL A 98 47.90 9.21 36.96
CA VAL A 98 49.09 9.16 37.81
C VAL A 98 48.83 10.12 38.97
N ILE A 99 48.75 9.55 40.18
CA ILE A 99 48.74 10.31 41.42
C ILE A 99 50.15 10.91 41.50
N ASP A 100 50.31 12.13 41.03
CA ASP A 100 51.49 12.92 41.36
C ASP A 100 51.51 13.08 42.87
N ARG A 101 52.56 12.52 43.46
CA ARG A 101 52.80 12.43 44.88
C ARG A 101 53.63 13.66 45.24
N ASP A 102 52.94 14.78 45.44
CA ASP A 102 53.50 15.96 46.13
C ASP A 102 53.70 15.67 47.62
#